data_AF-A0A3C1Y8P6-F1
#
_entry.id   AF-A0A3C1Y8P6-F1
#
_cell.length_a   1.000
_cell.length_b   1.000
_cell.length_c   1.000
_cell.angle_alpha   90.00
_cell.angle_beta   90.00
_cell.angle_gamma   90.00
#
_symmetry.space_group_name_H-M   'P 1'
#
loop_
_entity.id
_entity.type
_entity.pdbx_description
1 polymer ?
#
loop_
_entity_poly.entity_id
_entity_poly.type
_entity_poly.pdbx_seq_one_letter_code
_entity_poly.pdbx_strand_id
1 'polypeptide(L)'
;MPRKGGAAPLAFGRCIPTDENKASKNMHARIVFPSDDSAINSVSADAANAPVEYFSLQGVRVTRPAAGQVVIRRQGADATKVVF
;
A
#
# COMPACT_ATOMS: atom_id res chain seq x y z
N MET A 1 -70.62 -6.06 35.92
CA MET A 1 -70.04 -6.53 34.63
C MET A 1 -70.72 -5.77 33.50
N PRO A 2 -70.03 -5.32 32.44
CA PRO A 2 -69.61 -3.93 32.24
C PRO A 2 -70.44 -3.13 31.21
N ARG A 3 -70.42 -1.79 31.31
CA ARG A 3 -70.19 -0.78 30.23
C ARG A 3 -70.67 0.62 30.64
N LYS A 4 -69.73 1.52 30.96
CA LYS A 4 -69.84 2.96 30.67
C LYS A 4 -68.43 3.53 30.56
N GLY A 5 -68.04 3.94 29.36
CA GLY A 5 -66.75 4.52 29.06
C GLY A 5 -66.64 5.91 29.67
N GLY A 6 -65.69 6.08 30.60
CA GLY A 6 -65.19 7.37 31.03
C GLY A 6 -63.98 7.74 30.18
N ALA A 7 -64.00 8.96 29.63
CA ALA A 7 -63.00 9.50 28.73
C ALA A 7 -61.59 9.45 29.32
N ALA A 8 -60.62 8.98 28.51
CA ALA A 8 -59.20 9.14 28.79
C ALA A 8 -58.83 10.64 28.73
N PRO A 9 -58.01 11.17 29.66
CA PRO A 9 -57.51 12.52 29.52
C PRO A 9 -56.54 12.56 28.34
N LEU A 10 -56.76 13.53 27.45
CA LEU A 10 -55.87 13.87 26.35
C LEU A 10 -54.52 14.29 26.97
N ALA A 11 -53.52 13.41 26.87
CA ALA A 11 -52.16 13.75 27.22
C ALA A 11 -51.70 14.89 26.30
N PHE A 12 -51.50 16.08 26.88
CA PHE A 12 -50.92 17.24 26.22
C PHE A 12 -49.69 16.79 25.43
N GLY A 13 -49.72 17.02 24.12
CA GLY A 13 -48.71 16.60 23.17
C GLY A 13 -47.32 17.08 23.61
N ARG A 14 -46.52 16.13 24.11
CA ARG A 14 -45.08 16.25 24.25
C ARG A 14 -44.54 16.50 22.84
N CYS A 15 -43.96 17.66 22.56
CA CYS A 15 -43.09 17.80 21.40
C CYS A 15 -41.90 16.86 21.63
N ILE A 16 -41.93 15.69 20.99
CA ILE A 16 -40.79 14.78 20.94
C ILE A 16 -39.75 15.51 20.09
N PRO A 17 -38.56 15.88 20.63
CA PRO A 17 -37.47 16.30 19.77
C PRO A 17 -37.18 15.11 18.86
N THR A 18 -37.46 15.25 17.58
CA THR A 18 -37.05 14.26 16.60
C THR A 18 -35.53 14.19 16.71
N ASP A 19 -35.08 12.99 17.07
CA ASP A 19 -33.70 12.59 17.22
C ASP A 19 -32.84 13.24 16.11
N GLU A 20 -32.04 14.24 16.49
CA GLU A 20 -31.01 14.81 15.65
C GLU A 20 -29.74 13.97 15.78
N ASN A 21 -29.82 12.63 15.75
CA ASN A 21 -28.69 11.88 15.23
C ASN A 21 -28.66 12.12 13.72
N LYS A 22 -28.17 13.32 13.39
CA LYS A 22 -27.92 13.87 12.07
C LYS A 22 -26.89 12.98 11.40
N ALA A 23 -27.40 11.86 10.87
CA ALA A 23 -26.75 10.83 10.10
C ALA A 23 -25.23 10.99 10.09
N SER A 24 -24.55 10.31 11.03
CA SER A 24 -23.11 10.09 10.92
C SER A 24 -22.88 9.50 9.52
N LYS A 25 -22.46 10.36 8.58
CA LYS A 25 -22.24 9.94 7.21
C LYS A 25 -21.19 8.84 7.26
N ASN A 26 -21.53 7.66 6.77
CA ASN A 26 -20.60 6.53 6.68
C ASN A 26 -19.47 6.91 5.71
N MET A 27 -18.44 7.58 6.21
CA MET A 27 -17.22 7.98 5.51
C MET A 27 -16.31 6.75 5.29
N HIS A 28 -16.83 5.73 4.61
CA HIS A 28 -16.02 4.60 4.22
C HIS A 28 -15.48 4.86 2.81
N ALA A 29 -14.15 4.95 2.70
CA ALA A 29 -13.48 4.95 1.42
C ALA A 29 -13.26 3.49 1.01
N ARG A 30 -13.99 3.03 -0.01
CA ARG A 30 -13.77 1.70 -0.61
C ARG A 30 -12.77 1.84 -1.75
N ILE A 31 -11.56 1.36 -1.53
CA ILE A 31 -10.54 1.23 -2.59
C ILE A 31 -10.73 -0.14 -3.24
N VAL A 32 -11.13 -0.16 -4.51
CA VAL A 32 -11.28 -1.40 -5.30
C VAL A 32 -10.11 -1.47 -6.26
N PHE A 33 -9.26 -2.47 -6.11
CA PHE A 33 -8.20 -2.77 -7.06
C PHE A 33 -8.74 -3.72 -8.14
N PRO A 34 -8.43 -3.49 -9.43
CA PRO A 34 -8.74 -4.44 -10.49
C PRO A 34 -7.99 -5.76 -10.23
N SER A 35 -8.57 -6.88 -10.68
CA SER A 35 -7.98 -8.23 -10.51
C SER A 35 -6.75 -8.46 -11.39
N ASP A 36 -6.46 -7.55 -12.31
CA ASP A 36 -5.26 -7.56 -13.13
C ASP A 36 -4.09 -7.03 -12.29
N ASP A 37 -2.96 -7.76 -12.30
CA ASP A 37 -1.69 -7.40 -11.68
C ASP A 37 -1.23 -5.99 -12.10
N SER A 38 -1.75 -4.96 -11.44
CA SER A 38 -1.33 -3.56 -11.59
C SER A 38 -0.10 -3.26 -10.73
N ALA A 39 0.61 -4.30 -10.31
CA ALA A 39 1.83 -4.19 -9.53
C ALA A 39 2.98 -3.71 -10.42
N ILE A 40 3.83 -2.85 -9.87
CA ILE A 40 5.10 -2.52 -10.52
C ILE A 40 5.95 -3.79 -10.49
N ASN A 41 6.15 -4.40 -11.66
CA ASN A 41 6.93 -5.64 -11.80
C ASN A 41 8.38 -5.47 -11.32
N SER A 42 8.97 -4.30 -11.57
CA SER A 42 10.29 -3.92 -11.04
C SER A 42 10.51 -2.42 -11.16
N VAL A 43 11.27 -1.84 -10.23
CA VAL A 43 11.83 -0.49 -10.40
C VAL A 43 13.05 -0.63 -11.31
N SER A 44 12.91 -0.22 -12.57
CA SER A 44 14.07 -0.16 -13.46
C SER A 44 15.01 0.95 -12.98
N ALA A 45 16.00 0.61 -12.17
CA ALA A 45 17.23 1.38 -12.16
C ALA A 45 17.86 1.16 -13.53
N ASP A 46 18.08 2.22 -14.31
CA ASP A 46 18.76 2.15 -15.61
C ASP A 46 20.21 1.67 -15.41
N ALA A 47 20.38 0.37 -15.21
CA ALA A 47 21.65 -0.26 -14.90
C ALA A 47 22.62 -0.18 -16.08
N ALA A 48 22.09 0.03 -17.30
CA ALA A 48 22.89 0.21 -18.50
C ALA A 48 23.77 1.46 -18.44
N ASN A 49 23.30 2.52 -17.77
CA ASN A 49 23.99 3.81 -17.71
C ASN A 49 24.67 4.08 -16.35
N ALA A 50 24.59 3.13 -15.42
CA ALA A 50 25.21 3.25 -14.11
C ALA A 50 26.73 2.99 -14.17
N PRO A 51 27.52 3.65 -13.28
CA PRO A 51 28.96 3.41 -13.19
C PRO A 51 29.28 1.93 -12.96
N VAL A 52 30.28 1.42 -13.68
CA VAL A 52 30.77 0.04 -13.52
C VAL A 52 31.80 -0.02 -12.40
N GLU A 53 31.54 -0.87 -11.42
CA GLU A 53 32.47 -1.16 -10.32
C GLU A 53 32.77 -2.67 -10.29
N TYR A 54 34.02 -3.05 -10.01
CA TYR A 54 34.40 -4.47 -9.89
C TYR A 54 34.76 -4.83 -8.45
N PHE A 55 34.40 -6.04 -8.05
CA PHE A 55 34.66 -6.58 -6.71
C PHE A 55 35.22 -8.01 -6.80
N SER A 56 36.08 -8.39 -5.86
CA SER A 56 36.49 -9.77 -5.68
C SER A 56 35.33 -10.61 -5.12
N LEU A 57 35.46 -11.94 -5.12
CA LEU A 57 34.46 -12.83 -4.54
C LEU A 57 34.27 -12.65 -3.03
N GLN A 58 35.24 -12.02 -2.37
CA GLN A 58 35.20 -11.64 -0.95
C GLN A 58 34.63 -10.24 -0.73
N GLY A 59 34.20 -9.53 -1.78
CA GLY A 59 33.60 -8.21 -1.69
C GLY A 59 34.60 -7.05 -1.61
N VAL A 60 35.89 -7.28 -1.92
CA VAL A 60 36.89 -6.19 -1.97
C VAL A 60 36.80 -5.48 -3.31
N ARG A 61 36.78 -4.14 -3.32
CA ARG A 61 36.80 -3.35 -4.58
C ARG A 61 38.09 -3.57 -5.36
N VAL A 62 37.98 -3.78 -6.67
CA VAL A 62 39.10 -4.01 -7.58
C VAL A 62 39.06 -2.97 -8.70
N THR A 63 40.12 -2.19 -8.86
CA THR A 63 40.21 -1.14 -9.90
C THR A 63 40.83 -1.64 -11.20
N ARG A 64 41.73 -2.62 -11.11
CA ARG A 64 42.39 -3.29 -12.25
C ARG A 64 42.33 -4.81 -12.06
N PRO A 65 41.23 -5.45 -12.45
CA PRO A 65 41.15 -6.91 -12.46
C PRO A 65 42.15 -7.48 -13.48
N ALA A 66 42.77 -8.61 -13.12
CA ALA A 66 43.71 -9.31 -13.97
C ALA A 66 42.97 -10.20 -14.98
N ALA A 67 43.55 -10.40 -16.17
CA ALA A 67 42.99 -11.31 -17.17
C ALA A 67 42.88 -12.74 -16.59
N GLY A 68 41.72 -13.38 -16.77
CA GLY A 68 41.39 -14.69 -16.21
C GLY A 68 40.88 -14.64 -14.76
N GLN A 69 40.79 -13.48 -14.13
CA GLN A 69 40.29 -13.34 -12.77
C GLN A 69 38.75 -13.29 -12.74
N VAL A 70 38.13 -14.07 -11.86
CA VAL A 70 36.68 -13.97 -11.60
C VAL A 70 36.41 -12.78 -10.69
N VAL A 71 35.60 -11.85 -11.17
CA VAL A 71 35.16 -10.68 -10.43
C VAL A 71 33.65 -10.51 -10.53
N ILE A 72 33.09 -9.78 -9.57
CA ILE A 72 31.71 -9.31 -9.60
C ILE A 72 31.71 -7.93 -10.24
N ARG A 73 31.07 -7.79 -11.40
CA ARG A 73 30.77 -6.51 -12.03
C ARG A 73 29.45 -6.00 -11.47
N ARG A 74 29.48 -4.84 -10.82
CA ARG A 74 28.30 -4.14 -10.32
C ARG A 74 28.02 -2.92 -11.20
N GLN A 75 26.79 -2.79 -11.67
CA GLN A 75 26.27 -1.62 -12.37
C GLN A 75 24.94 -1.23 -11.75
N GLY A 76 24.90 -0.13 -11.02
CA GLY A 76 23.70 0.27 -10.29
C GLY A 76 23.29 -0.81 -9.28
N ALA A 77 22.09 -1.36 -9.45
CA ALA A 77 21.55 -2.44 -8.62
C ALA A 77 21.93 -3.86 -9.11
N ASP A 78 22.44 -3.99 -10.34
CA ASP A 78 22.74 -5.27 -10.94
C ASP A 78 24.17 -5.72 -10.62
N ALA A 79 24.33 -6.99 -10.27
CA ALA A 79 25.63 -7.62 -10.02
C ALA A 79 25.75 -8.93 -10.81
N THR A 80 26.80 -9.05 -11.61
CA THR A 80 27.08 -10.24 -12.44
C THR A 80 28.50 -10.75 -12.22
N LYS A 81 28.69 -12.06 -12.28
CA LYS A 81 30.03 -12.67 -12.21
C LYS A 81 30.62 -12.74 -13.61
N VAL A 82 31.80 -12.16 -13.80
CA VAL A 82 32.50 -12.11 -15.08
C VAL A 82 33.95 -12.56 -14.89
N VAL A 83 34.52 -13.17 -15.94
CA VAL A 83 35.95 -13.39 -16.06
C VAL A 83 36.53 -12.21 -16.85
N PHE A 84 37.55 -11.56 -16.31
CA PHE A 84 38.19 -10.42 -16.97
C PHE A 84 39.15 -10.82 -18.09
#